data_AF-A0A6A6HVB3-F1
#
_entry.id   AF-A0A6A6HVB3-F1
#
_cell.length_a   1.000
_cell.length_b   1.000
_cell.length_c   1.000
_cell.angle_alpha   90.00
_cell.angle_beta   90.00
_cell.angle_gamma   90.00
#
_symmetry.space_group_name_H-M   'P 1'
#
loop_
_entity.id
_entity.type
_entity.pdbx_description
1 polymer ?
#
loop_
_entity_poly.entity_id
_entity_poly.type
_entity_poly.pdbx_seq_one_letter_code
_entity_poly.pdbx_strand_id
1 'polypeptide(L)'
;MLLRTSNAYKEIQDLLVALVSALQTLLASRFLHSRNRSKNLFHELLRLNSAASSDDFDIERIRPLLDVILNNEPDEVIWNKVYDAVTEYTPPSPSRLVHPANASVATSSDASR
;
A
#
# COMPACT_ATOMS: atom_id res chain seq x y z
N MET A 1 -7.15 29.04 18.51
CA MET A 1 -7.42 27.58 18.62
C MET A 1 -6.97 26.82 17.38
N LEU A 2 -7.27 27.31 16.16
CA LEU A 2 -6.93 26.66 14.87
C LEU A 2 -5.43 26.47 14.58
N LEU A 3 -4.55 27.38 15.01
CA LEU A 3 -3.09 27.24 14.85
C LEU A 3 -2.49 26.11 15.70
N ARG A 4 -3.11 25.78 16.83
CA ARG A 4 -2.65 24.69 17.71
C ARG A 4 -2.95 23.32 17.10
N THR A 5 -4.10 23.21 16.43
CA THR A 5 -4.51 21.98 15.75
C THR A 5 -3.70 21.72 14.49
N SER A 6 -3.34 22.75 13.72
CA SER A 6 -2.45 22.58 12.55
C SER A 6 -1.03 22.16 12.94
N ASN A 7 -0.51 22.67 14.06
CA ASN A 7 0.81 22.27 14.55
C ASN A 7 0.82 20.82 15.07
N ALA A 8 -0.20 20.44 15.85
CA ALA A 8 -0.35 19.06 16.32
C ALA A 8 -0.51 18.06 15.16
N TYR A 9 -1.22 18.45 14.10
CA TYR A 9 -1.36 17.64 12.88
C TYR A 9 -0.01 17.38 12.21
N LYS A 10 0.80 18.43 12.05
CA LYS A 10 2.14 18.33 11.47
C LYS A 10 3.07 17.46 12.34
N GLU A 11 3.02 17.60 13.66
CA GLU A 11 3.81 16.75 14.57
C GLU A 11 3.46 15.26 14.42
N ILE A 12 2.18 14.92 14.26
CA ILE A 12 1.74 13.55 14.00
C ILE A 12 2.26 13.06 12.64
N GLN A 13 2.21 13.91 11.62
CA GLN A 13 2.71 13.61 10.27
C GLN A 13 4.22 13.36 10.26
N ASP A 14 4.99 14.20 10.96
CA ASP A 14 6.44 14.05 11.10
C ASP A 14 6.79 12.75 11.86
N LEU A 15 6.07 12.45 12.96
CA LEU A 15 6.22 11.20 13.70
C LEU A 15 5.91 9.98 12.83
N LEU A 16 4.87 10.08 12.02
CA LEU A 16 4.47 9.03 11.11
C LEU A 16 5.55 8.76 10.06
N VAL A 17 6.07 9.82 9.42
CA VAL A 17 7.16 9.73 8.46
C VAL A 17 8.38 9.08 9.11
N ALA A 18 8.72 9.46 10.34
CA ALA A 18 9.82 8.86 11.09
C ALA A 18 9.59 7.36 11.36
N LEU A 19 8.39 6.98 11.80
CA LEU A 19 8.03 5.58 12.06
C LEU A 19 8.10 4.72 10.80
N VAL A 20 7.48 5.18 9.69
CA VAL A 20 7.50 4.46 8.41
C VAL A 20 8.94 4.34 7.90
N SER A 21 9.77 5.37 8.08
CA SER A 21 11.20 5.32 7.75
C SER A 21 11.93 4.29 8.60
N ALA A 22 11.66 4.20 9.90
CA ALA A 22 12.25 3.19 10.78
C ALA A 22 11.87 1.77 10.31
N LEU A 23 10.59 1.52 10.03
CA LEU A 23 10.12 0.23 9.49
C LEU A 23 10.82 -0.13 8.16
N GLN A 24 11.07 0.84 7.27
CA GLN A 24 11.80 0.61 6.01
C GLN A 24 13.25 0.14 6.23
N THR A 25 13.89 0.56 7.31
CA THR A 25 15.29 0.17 7.60
C THR A 25 15.42 -1.26 8.13
N LEU A 26 14.32 -1.85 8.61
CA LEU A 26 14.31 -3.24 9.08
C LEU A 26 14.50 -4.22 7.92
N LEU A 27 15.33 -5.25 8.12
CA LEU A 27 15.54 -6.30 7.12
C LEU A 27 14.24 -7.01 6.73
N ALA A 28 13.31 -7.16 7.68
CA ALA A 28 11.98 -7.73 7.45
C ALA A 28 11.27 -7.07 6.26
N SER A 29 11.32 -5.74 6.14
CA SER A 29 10.69 -5.00 5.03
C SER A 29 11.21 -5.39 3.64
N ARG A 30 12.45 -5.89 3.56
CA ARG A 30 13.07 -6.33 2.29
C ARG A 30 12.73 -7.77 1.94
N PHE A 31 12.48 -8.61 2.95
CA PHE A 31 12.18 -10.03 2.79
C PHE A 31 10.68 -10.34 2.72
N LEU A 32 9.86 -9.53 3.38
CA LEU A 32 8.41 -9.64 3.36
C LEU A 32 7.89 -9.28 1.96
N HIS A 33 7.19 -10.23 1.34
CA HIS A 33 6.57 -10.05 0.03
C HIS A 33 5.47 -9.01 0.12
N SER A 34 5.34 -8.16 -0.89
CA SER A 34 4.15 -7.29 -0.97
C SER A 34 2.92 -8.14 -1.26
N ARG A 35 1.77 -7.77 -0.68
CA ARG A 35 0.46 -8.32 -1.06
C ARG A 35 -0.01 -7.78 -2.42
N ASN A 36 0.65 -6.75 -2.94
CA ASN A 36 0.34 -6.05 -4.17
C ASN A 36 1.46 -6.25 -5.21
N ARG A 37 1.34 -5.62 -6.40
CA ARG A 37 2.30 -5.73 -7.53
C ARG A 37 3.74 -5.26 -7.22
N SER A 38 4.01 -4.72 -6.04
CA SER A 38 5.36 -4.35 -5.63
C SER A 38 6.23 -5.59 -5.35
N LYS A 39 7.55 -5.45 -5.52
CA LYS A 39 8.51 -6.54 -5.26
C LYS A 39 8.54 -6.97 -3.79
N ASN A 40 8.40 -6.02 -2.87
CA ASN A 40 8.44 -6.25 -1.43
C ASN A 40 7.77 -5.10 -0.66
N LEU A 41 7.61 -5.30 0.63
CA LEU A 41 6.97 -4.35 1.54
C LEU A 41 7.74 -3.02 1.62
N PHE A 42 9.06 -3.03 1.46
CA PHE A 42 9.91 -1.83 1.43
C PHE A 42 9.41 -0.78 0.42
N HIS A 43 9.11 -1.19 -0.81
CA HIS A 43 8.62 -0.26 -1.84
C HIS A 43 7.21 0.28 -1.56
N GLU A 44 6.35 -0.52 -0.92
CA GLU A 44 5.03 -0.04 -0.50
C GLU A 44 5.13 0.95 0.67
N LEU A 45 6.02 0.69 1.63
CA LEU A 45 6.35 1.63 2.70
C LEU A 45 6.95 2.93 2.17
N LEU A 46 7.75 2.88 1.09
CA LEU A 46 8.27 4.09 0.44
C LEU A 46 7.15 4.95 -0.13
N ARG A 47 6.15 4.32 -0.77
CA ARG A 47 4.94 5.01 -1.27
C ARG A 47 4.12 5.59 -0.13
N LEU A 48 3.93 4.83 0.95
CA LEU A 48 3.25 5.28 2.15
C LEU A 48 3.91 6.52 2.74
N ASN A 49 5.23 6.53 2.83
CA ASN A 49 6.02 7.65 3.34
C ASN A 49 5.86 8.91 2.47
N SER A 50 5.91 8.73 1.14
CA SER A 50 5.64 9.83 0.20
C SER A 50 4.21 10.38 0.35
N ALA A 51 3.21 9.53 0.56
CA ALA A 51 1.83 9.96 0.80
C ALA A 51 1.67 10.65 2.17
N ALA A 52 2.34 10.13 3.19
CA ALA A 52 2.37 10.69 4.54
C ALA A 52 2.89 12.13 4.55
N SER A 53 3.74 12.51 3.60
CA SER A 53 4.26 13.88 3.48
C SER A 53 3.31 14.85 2.76
N SER A 54 2.12 14.40 2.33
CA SER A 54 1.12 15.22 1.66
C SER A 54 0.14 15.86 2.65
N ASP A 55 -0.35 17.07 2.35
CA ASP A 55 -1.35 17.76 3.16
C ASP A 55 -2.70 16.99 3.24
N ASP A 56 -3.02 16.19 2.21
CA ASP A 56 -4.27 15.42 2.11
C ASP A 56 -4.16 14.01 2.69
N PHE A 57 -3.14 13.75 3.50
CA PHE A 57 -2.92 12.44 4.08
C PHE A 57 -3.97 12.07 5.13
N ASP A 58 -4.70 10.97 4.91
CA ASP A 58 -5.66 10.45 5.90
C ASP A 58 -4.96 9.77 7.09
N ILE A 59 -4.80 10.51 8.20
CA ILE A 59 -4.16 10.02 9.44
C ILE A 59 -4.94 8.88 10.09
N GLU A 60 -6.27 8.84 9.97
CA GLU A 60 -7.11 7.81 10.59
C GLU A 60 -6.75 6.42 10.07
N ARG A 61 -6.17 6.36 8.89
CA ARG A 61 -5.71 5.13 8.25
C ARG A 61 -4.49 4.49 8.90
N ILE A 62 -3.65 5.27 9.58
CA ILE A 62 -2.46 4.75 10.28
C ILE A 62 -2.70 4.63 11.79
N ARG A 63 -3.78 5.20 12.32
CA ARG A 63 -4.18 5.00 13.71
C ARG A 63 -4.16 3.52 14.15
N PRO A 64 -4.70 2.54 13.39
CA PRO A 64 -4.64 1.14 13.81
C PRO A 64 -3.22 0.56 13.92
N LEU A 65 -2.27 1.07 13.13
CA LEU A 65 -0.86 0.67 13.22
C LEU A 65 -0.18 1.31 14.42
N LEU A 66 -0.51 2.58 14.73
CA LEU A 66 0.00 3.25 15.93
C LEU A 66 -0.48 2.54 17.20
N ASP A 67 -1.75 2.15 17.25
CA ASP A 67 -2.33 1.46 18.41
C ASP A 67 -1.59 0.16 18.72
N VAL A 68 -1.32 -0.69 17.70
CA VAL A 68 -0.61 -1.96 17.93
C VAL A 68 0.86 -1.77 18.33
N ILE A 69 1.52 -0.72 17.82
CA ILE A 69 2.91 -0.41 18.20
C ILE A 69 2.97 0.10 19.65
N LEU A 70 2.07 1.02 20.02
CA LEU A 70 2.03 1.60 21.37
C LEU A 70 1.63 0.57 22.44
N ASN A 71 0.84 -0.44 22.05
CA ASN A 71 0.48 -1.56 22.91
C ASN A 71 1.58 -2.65 22.99
N ASN A 72 2.73 -2.47 22.32
CA ASN A 72 3.78 -3.48 22.21
C ASN A 72 3.24 -4.85 21.74
N GLU A 73 2.33 -4.83 20.77
CA GLU A 73 1.82 -6.06 20.18
C GLU A 73 2.95 -6.87 19.53
N PRO A 74 2.80 -8.20 19.38
CA PRO A 74 3.79 -9.03 18.72
C PRO A 74 4.08 -8.57 17.28
N ASP A 75 5.30 -8.83 16.79
CA ASP A 75 5.76 -8.47 15.44
C ASP A 75 4.75 -8.88 14.35
N GLU A 76 4.16 -10.07 14.45
CA GLU A 76 3.16 -10.55 13.49
C GLU A 76 1.94 -9.61 13.39
N VAL A 77 1.44 -9.12 14.54
CA VAL A 77 0.31 -8.18 14.60
C VAL A 77 0.72 -6.83 14.01
N ILE A 78 1.91 -6.34 14.32
CA ILE A 78 2.46 -5.10 13.77
C ILE A 78 2.57 -5.21 12.24
N TRP A 79 3.20 -6.26 11.73
CA TRP A 79 3.38 -6.44 10.28
C TRP A 79 2.04 -6.61 9.55
N ASN A 80 1.06 -7.28 10.15
CA ASN A 80 -0.30 -7.35 9.59
C ASN A 80 -0.93 -5.95 9.46
N LYS A 81 -0.76 -5.07 10.45
CA LYS A 81 -1.21 -3.67 10.35
C LYS A 81 -0.41 -2.84 9.37
N VAL A 82 0.87 -3.14 9.18
CA VAL A 82 1.64 -2.53 8.08
C VAL A 82 1.06 -2.93 6.73
N TYR A 83 0.68 -4.19 6.54
CA TYR A 83 0.04 -4.65 5.30
C TYR A 83 -1.29 -3.93 5.04
N ASP A 84 -2.16 -3.86 6.05
CA ASP A 84 -3.44 -3.14 5.95
C ASP A 84 -3.20 -1.67 5.56
N ALA A 85 -2.25 -1.01 6.25
CA ALA A 85 -1.90 0.39 6.01
C ALA A 85 -1.35 0.64 4.61
N VAL A 86 -0.64 -0.29 3.96
CA VAL A 86 -0.14 -0.08 2.59
C VAL A 86 -1.11 -0.51 1.50
N THR A 87 -1.93 -1.55 1.71
CA THR A 87 -2.79 -2.13 0.68
C THR A 87 -3.83 -1.12 0.18
N GLU A 88 -4.47 -0.39 1.08
CA GLU A 88 -5.50 0.59 0.75
C GLU A 88 -4.94 1.86 0.03
N TYR A 89 -3.61 2.09 -0.01
CA TYR A 89 -2.96 3.21 -0.76
C TYR A 89 -2.66 2.80 -2.19
N THR A 90 -3.06 1.59 -2.55
CA THR A 90 -3.05 1.11 -3.91
C THR A 90 -4.50 1.11 -4.35
N PRO A 91 -4.90 1.98 -5.30
CA PRO A 91 -6.22 1.88 -5.89
C PRO A 91 -6.43 0.44 -6.36
N PRO A 92 -7.63 -0.16 -6.17
CA PRO A 92 -7.90 -1.48 -6.71
C PRO A 92 -7.58 -1.45 -8.20
N SER A 93 -6.59 -2.25 -8.60
CA SER A 93 -6.22 -2.31 -10.01
C SER A 93 -7.46 -2.77 -10.79
N PRO A 94 -7.78 -2.15 -11.95
CA PRO A 94 -8.75 -2.74 -12.85
C PRO A 94 -8.26 -4.16 -13.14
N SER A 95 -9.05 -5.14 -12.76
CA SER A 95 -8.86 -6.53 -13.19
C SER A 95 -8.63 -6.48 -14.69
N ARG A 96 -7.52 -7.08 -15.15
CA ARG A 96 -7.22 -7.26 -16.56
C ARG A 96 -8.48 -7.78 -17.23
N LEU A 97 -9.19 -6.93 -17.98
CA LEU A 97 -10.23 -7.38 -18.89
C LEU A 97 -9.56 -8.46 -19.74
N VAL A 98 -10.02 -9.68 -19.58
CA VAL A 98 -9.53 -10.82 -20.33
C VAL A 98 -9.95 -10.51 -21.77
N HIS A 99 -9.04 -9.95 -22.57
CA HIS A 99 -9.26 -9.88 -24.00
C HIS A 99 -9.37 -11.33 -24.48
N PRO A 100 -10.53 -11.76 -25.04
CA PRO A 100 -10.57 -13.08 -25.64
C PRO A 100 -9.61 -13.06 -26.82
N ALA A 101 -8.66 -13.97 -26.72
CA ALA A 101 -7.72 -14.37 -27.75
C ALA A 101 -8.42 -14.52 -29.11
N ASN A 102 -7.95 -13.75 -30.09
CA ASN A 102 -7.76 -14.16 -31.48
C ASN A 102 -8.26 -15.58 -31.83
N ALA A 103 -9.46 -15.66 -32.40
CA ALA A 103 -9.86 -16.78 -33.25
C ALA A 103 -9.82 -16.33 -34.71
N SER A 104 -8.60 -16.20 -35.24
CA SER A 104 -8.38 -16.35 -36.69
C SER A 104 -8.43 -17.84 -36.99
N VAL A 105 -9.60 -18.35 -37.39
CA VAL A 105 -9.70 -19.63 -38.07
C VAL A 105 -10.22 -19.36 -39.46
N ALA A 106 -9.29 -19.27 -40.40
CA ALA A 106 -9.56 -19.50 -41.81
C ALA A 106 -10.02 -20.96 -41.98
N THR A 107 -11.19 -21.16 -42.59
CA THR A 107 -11.40 -22.32 -43.46
C THR A 107 -12.12 -21.85 -44.71
N SER A 108 -11.32 -21.67 -45.76
CA SER A 108 -11.79 -21.83 -47.13
C SER A 108 -12.13 -23.31 -47.32
N SER A 109 -13.35 -23.62 -47.76
CA SER A 109 -13.58 -24.79 -48.62
C SER A 109 -14.84 -24.58 -49.44
N ASP A 110 -14.59 -24.47 -50.73
CA ASP A 110 -15.45 -24.69 -51.89
C ASP A 110 -16.21 -26.03 -51.80
N ALA A 111 -17.47 -26.08 -52.26
CA ALA A 111 -18.17 -27.27 -52.80
C ALA A 111 -19.63 -26.95 -53.19
N SER A 112 -19.83 -26.72 -54.50
CA SER A 112 -20.96 -27.12 -55.36
C SER A 112 -22.36 -27.44 -54.76
N ARG A 113 -23.38 -26.71 -55.23
CA ARG A 113 -24.50 -27.27 -56.00
C ARG A 113 -25.37 -26.19 -56.65
#